data_AF-A0A7J6VIU4-F1
#
_entry.id   AF-A0A7J6VIU4-F1
#
_cell.length_a   1.000
_cell.length_b   1.000
_cell.length_c   1.000
_cell.angle_alpha   90.00
_cell.angle_beta   90.00
_cell.angle_gamma   90.00
#
_symmetry.space_group_name_H-M   'P 1'
#
loop_
_entity.id
_entity.type
_entity.pdbx_description
1 polymer ?
#
loop_
_entity_poly.entity_id
_entity_poly.type
_entity_poly.pdbx_seq_one_letter_code
_entity_poly.pdbx_strand_id
1 'polypeptide(L)'
;MLQSERRSNNEYNHRLSRKGYQGLLEELRKKPGASVDKDIDRSDLWVLARKGKDGEFLNDATREVAQNIVSINSLRIILPHYTSQPAVAQLRPILQRAVYT
;
A
#
# COMPACT_ATOMS: atom_id res chain seq x y z
N MET A 1 30.54 -2.72 -10.76
CA MET A 1 29.46 -1.80 -10.34
C MET A 1 29.52 -1.71 -8.83
N LEU A 2 29.74 -0.51 -8.29
CA LEU A 2 29.95 -0.31 -6.85
C LEU A 2 28.59 -0.35 -6.14
N GLN A 3 28.52 -0.93 -4.93
CA GLN A 3 27.25 -1.05 -4.19
C GLN A 3 26.61 0.31 -3.86
N SER A 4 27.40 1.38 -3.82
CA SER A 4 26.91 2.77 -3.70
C SER A 4 26.11 3.23 -4.92
N GLU A 5 26.57 2.93 -6.13
CA GLU A 5 25.87 3.29 -7.38
C GLU A 5 24.51 2.60 -7.48
N ARG A 6 24.44 1.33 -7.05
CA ARG A 6 23.16 0.60 -7.01
C ARG A 6 22.16 1.22 -6.04
N ARG A 7 22.64 1.79 -4.93
CA ARG A 7 21.79 2.46 -3.93
C ARG A 7 21.38 3.86 -4.36
N SER A 8 22.26 4.60 -5.03
CA SER A 8 21.93 5.92 -5.58
C SER A 8 20.89 5.82 -6.70
N ASN A 9 20.94 4.77 -7.50
CA ASN A 9 20.02 4.57 -8.63
C ASN A 9 18.66 3.98 -8.21
N ASN A 10 18.46 3.66 -6.93
CA ASN A 10 17.16 3.18 -6.45
C ASN A 10 16.20 4.35 -6.21
N GLU A 11 15.26 4.53 -7.14
CA GLU A 11 14.26 5.59 -7.11
C GLU A 11 13.33 5.54 -5.88
N TYR A 12 13.02 4.32 -5.39
CA TYR A 12 12.05 4.07 -4.31
C TYR A 12 12.73 3.59 -3.03
N ASN A 13 13.70 4.37 -2.55
CA ASN A 13 14.45 4.06 -1.34
C ASN A 13 13.53 3.96 -0.11
N HIS A 14 13.61 2.83 0.59
CA HIS A 14 12.90 2.62 1.85
C HIS A 14 13.66 3.23 3.02
N ARG A 15 12.92 3.68 4.04
CA ARG A 15 13.46 4.25 5.29
C ARG A 15 13.52 3.22 6.43
N LEU A 16 13.33 1.95 6.07
CA LEU A 16 13.59 0.82 6.95
C LEU A 16 15.10 0.61 7.00
N SER A 17 15.69 0.79 8.18
CA SER A 17 17.05 0.35 8.47
C SER A 17 17.08 -1.20 8.51
N ARG A 18 17.93 -1.80 9.36
CA ARG A 18 18.04 -3.26 9.53
C ARG A 18 16.76 -3.96 10.00
N LYS A 19 15.69 -3.23 10.34
CA LYS A 19 14.42 -3.79 10.82
C LYS A 19 13.60 -4.52 9.76
N GLY A 20 13.70 -4.09 8.49
CA GLY A 20 12.87 -4.63 7.41
C GLY A 20 11.36 -4.51 7.65
N TYR A 21 10.58 -5.26 6.86
CA TYR A 21 9.11 -5.24 6.95
C TYR A 21 8.56 -5.94 8.19
N GLN A 22 9.22 -7.01 8.65
CA GLN A 22 8.79 -7.73 9.84
C GLN A 22 8.91 -6.85 11.10
N GLY A 23 10.04 -6.15 11.26
CA GLY A 23 10.20 -5.20 12.37
C GLY A 23 9.23 -4.02 12.30
N LEU A 24 8.90 -3.55 11.09
CA LEU A 24 7.85 -2.54 10.91
C LEU A 24 6.47 -3.06 11.35
N LEU A 25 6.13 -4.30 10.97
CA LEU A 25 4.85 -4.93 11.34
C LEU A 25 4.73 -5.08 12.86
N GLU A 26 5.79 -5.53 13.52
CA GLU A 26 5.83 -5.63 14.98
C GLU A 26 5.68 -4.28 15.67
N GLU A 27 6.33 -3.22 15.17
CA GLU A 27 6.15 -1.86 15.68
C GLU A 27 4.70 -1.39 15.54
N LEU A 28 4.06 -1.67 14.40
CA LEU A 28 2.66 -1.29 14.17
C LEU A 28 1.72 -2.04 15.12
N ARG A 29 1.95 -3.33 15.36
CA ARG A 29 1.15 -4.14 16.29
C ARG A 29 1.30 -3.70 17.75
N LYS A 30 2.45 -3.14 18.12
CA LYS A 30 2.72 -2.63 19.48
C LYS A 30 2.08 -1.26 19.74
N LYS A 31 1.61 -0.54 18.72
CA LYS A 31 1.00 0.79 18.92
C LYS A 31 -0.37 0.65 19.59
N PRO A 32 -0.68 1.51 20.58
CA PRO A 32 -2.00 1.49 21.23
C PRO A 32 -3.09 1.79 20.20
N GLY A 33 -4.11 0.93 20.14
CA GLY A 33 -5.20 1.02 19.16
C GLY A 33 -4.96 0.27 17.85
N ALA A 34 -3.82 -0.40 17.68
CA ALA A 34 -3.64 -1.35 16.60
C ALA A 34 -4.47 -2.61 16.89
N SER A 35 -5.40 -2.94 16.00
CA SER A 35 -6.09 -4.24 16.03
C SER A 35 -5.06 -5.33 15.79
N VAL A 36 -4.75 -6.09 16.83
CA VAL A 36 -3.76 -7.18 16.82
C VAL A 36 -4.04 -8.21 15.72
N ASP A 37 -5.32 -8.35 15.35
CA ASP A 37 -5.82 -9.33 14.36
C ASP A 37 -5.97 -8.78 12.93
N LYS A 38 -5.66 -7.50 12.66
CA LYS A 38 -5.66 -7.02 11.27
C LYS A 38 -4.40 -7.47 10.56
N ASP A 39 -4.59 -8.31 9.55
CA ASP A 39 -3.60 -8.53 8.51
C ASP A 39 -3.37 -7.22 7.76
N ILE A 40 -2.24 -6.58 8.05
CA ILE A 40 -1.80 -5.38 7.34
C ILE A 40 -1.33 -5.82 5.95
N ASP A 41 -1.93 -5.24 4.92
CA ASP A 41 -1.58 -5.56 3.55
C ASP A 41 -0.12 -5.17 3.26
N ARG A 42 0.54 -5.97 2.41
CA ARG A 42 1.93 -5.73 2.02
C ARG A 42 2.11 -4.38 1.31
N SER A 43 1.11 -3.94 0.56
CA SER A 43 1.12 -2.65 -0.12
C SER A 43 1.02 -1.48 0.88
N ASP A 44 0.24 -1.62 1.95
CA ASP A 44 0.19 -0.63 3.04
C ASP A 44 1.54 -0.54 3.76
N LEU A 45 2.18 -1.70 4.02
CA LEU A 45 3.53 -1.73 4.58
C LEU A 45 4.56 -1.05 3.68
N TRP A 46 4.43 -1.17 2.35
CA TRP A 46 5.31 -0.50 1.40
C TRP A 46 5.24 1.02 1.51
N VAL A 47 4.03 1.56 1.67
CA VAL A 47 3.78 3.00 1.87
C VAL A 47 4.39 3.45 3.19
N LEU A 48 4.10 2.74 4.28
CA LEU A 48 4.59 3.06 5.62
C LEU A 48 6.12 2.97 5.71
N ALA A 49 6.74 2.03 4.99
CA ALA A 49 8.19 1.87 4.93
C ALA A 49 8.94 3.06 4.28
N ARG A 50 8.24 3.84 3.46
CA ARG A 50 8.80 4.99 2.71
C ARG A 50 8.40 6.34 3.30
N LYS A 51 7.41 6.33 4.19
CA LYS A 51 6.97 7.48 4.96
C LYS A 51 8.02 7.86 6.01
N GLY A 52 8.33 9.15 6.12
CA GLY A 52 9.19 9.70 7.17
C GLY A 52 8.49 9.76 8.53
N LYS A 53 9.23 10.21 9.56
CA LYS A 53 8.68 10.45 10.90
C LYS A 53 7.53 11.46 10.85
N ASP A 54 7.68 12.51 10.06
CA ASP A 54 6.70 13.59 9.90
C ASP A 54 5.63 13.28 8.86
N GLY A 55 5.70 12.09 8.26
CA GLY A 55 4.78 11.67 7.22
C GLY A 55 5.21 12.02 5.79
N GLU A 56 6.37 12.64 5.63
CA GLU A 56 6.88 13.06 4.33
C GLU A 56 7.52 11.94 3.51
N PHE A 57 7.32 11.99 2.19
CA PHE A 57 8.01 11.15 1.22
C PHE A 57 9.30 11.85 0.75
N LEU A 58 10.30 11.07 0.33
CA LEU A 58 11.56 11.64 -0.14
C LEU A 58 11.43 12.27 -1.53
N ASN A 59 10.67 11.61 -2.41
CA ASN A 59 10.52 11.96 -3.82
C ASN A 59 9.04 12.00 -4.20
N ASP A 60 8.67 12.88 -5.13
CA ASP A 60 7.29 12.98 -5.62
C ASP A 60 6.84 11.70 -6.35
N ALA A 61 7.72 11.03 -7.09
CA ALA A 61 7.41 9.74 -7.70
C ALA A 61 7.01 8.68 -6.66
N THR A 62 7.66 8.68 -5.49
CA THR A 62 7.30 7.77 -4.39
C THR A 62 5.95 8.14 -3.77
N ARG A 63 5.66 9.45 -3.68
CA ARG A 63 4.38 9.97 -3.18
C ARG A 63 3.23 9.58 -4.09
N GLU A 64 3.39 9.74 -5.41
CA GLU A 64 2.38 9.39 -6.41
C GLU A 64 2.05 7.90 -6.38
N VAL A 65 3.07 7.03 -6.37
CA VAL A 65 2.87 5.58 -6.24
C VAL A 65 2.17 5.23 -4.93
N ALA A 66 2.54 5.89 -3.82
CA ALA A 66 1.87 5.67 -2.54
C ALA A 66 0.39 6.09 -2.57
N GLN A 67 0.06 7.21 -3.22
CA GLN A 67 -1.32 7.66 -3.40
C GLN A 67 -2.12 6.68 -4.27
N ASN A 68 -1.52 6.17 -5.34
CA ASN A 68 -2.14 5.16 -6.20
C ASN A 68 -2.43 3.87 -5.43
N ILE A 69 -1.48 3.40 -4.61
CA ILE A 69 -1.67 2.23 -3.75
C ILE A 69 -2.83 2.45 -2.77
N VAL A 70 -2.86 3.61 -2.09
CA VAL A 70 -3.94 3.93 -1.14
C VAL A 70 -5.30 3.99 -1.84
N SER A 71 -5.35 4.61 -3.02
CA SER A 71 -6.55 4.65 -3.87
C SER A 71 -7.02 3.23 -4.21
N ILE A 72 -6.13 2.37 -4.72
CA ILE A 72 -6.45 0.97 -5.05
C ILE A 72 -6.93 0.20 -3.82
N ASN A 73 -6.27 0.35 -2.68
CA ASN A 73 -6.66 -0.33 -1.45
C ASN A 73 -8.03 0.14 -0.94
N SER A 74 -8.34 1.43 -1.06
CA SER A 74 -9.67 1.97 -0.74
C SER A 74 -10.74 1.40 -1.66
N LEU A 75 -10.46 1.31 -2.97
CA LEU A 75 -11.35 0.68 -3.95
C LEU A 75 -11.53 -0.80 -3.65
N ARG A 76 -10.48 -1.53 -3.27
CA ARG A 76 -10.55 -2.95 -2.90
C ARG A 76 -11.48 -3.21 -1.72
N ILE A 77 -11.57 -2.28 -0.75
CA ILE A 77 -12.50 -2.39 0.37
C ILE A 77 -13.94 -2.08 -0.08
N ILE A 78 -14.11 -1.07 -0.93
CA ILE A 78 -15.43 -0.58 -1.34
C ILE A 78 -16.09 -1.48 -2.40
N LEU A 79 -15.34 -1.99 -3.39
CA LEU A 79 -15.83 -2.81 -4.49
C LEU A 79 -16.61 -4.06 -4.06
N PRO A 80 -16.16 -4.91 -3.12
CA PRO A 80 -16.96 -6.04 -2.66
C PRO A 80 -18.24 -5.59 -1.95
N HIS A 81 -18.22 -4.46 -1.23
CA HIS A 81 -19.42 -3.90 -0.59
C HIS A 81 -20.40 -3.31 -1.63
N TYR A 82 -19.88 -2.60 -2.62
CA TYR A 82 -20.63 -1.97 -3.72
C TYR A 82 -21.26 -3.00 -4.66
N THR A 83 -20.51 -4.04 -5.03
CA THR A 83 -21.02 -5.11 -5.91
C THR A 83 -22.03 -6.01 -5.23
N SER A 84 -22.04 -6.07 -3.89
CA SER A 84 -23.04 -6.79 -3.10
C SER A 84 -24.37 -6.05 -2.98
N GLN A 85 -24.45 -4.79 -3.45
CA GLN A 85 -25.72 -4.07 -3.53
C GLN A 85 -26.60 -4.65 -4.63
N PRO A 86 -27.89 -4.94 -4.34
CA PRO A 86 -28.79 -5.59 -5.29
C PRO A 86 -29.02 -4.77 -6.57
N ALA A 87 -28.91 -3.43 -6.50
CA ALA A 87 -29.03 -2.54 -7.65
C ALA A 87 -27.86 -2.66 -8.65
N VAL A 88 -26.66 -3.04 -8.19
CA VAL A 88 -25.42 -3.07 -8.99
C VAL A 88 -25.10 -4.49 -9.46
N ALA A 89 -25.66 -5.52 -8.82
CA ALA A 89 -25.54 -6.92 -9.24
C ALA A 89 -25.92 -7.14 -10.71
N GLN A 90 -26.90 -6.37 -11.20
CA GLN A 90 -27.38 -6.36 -12.59
C GLN A 90 -26.31 -5.93 -13.61
N LEU A 91 -25.32 -5.13 -13.19
CA LEU A 91 -24.26 -4.55 -14.03
C LEU A 91 -22.93 -5.32 -13.96
N ARG A 92 -22.82 -6.31 -13.05
CA ARG A 92 -21.63 -7.18 -12.92
C ARG A 92 -21.14 -7.79 -14.25
N PRO A 93 -21.99 -8.35 -15.13
CA PRO A 93 -21.50 -8.97 -16.37
C PRO A 93 -20.89 -7.95 -17.35
N ILE A 94 -21.34 -6.70 -17.32
CA ILE A 94 -20.80 -5.61 -18.16
C ILE A 94 -19.43 -5.17 -17.63
N LEU A 95 -19.31 -5.01 -16.32
CA LEU A 95 -18.06 -4.59 -15.66
C LEU A 95 -16.97 -5.68 -15.74
N GLN A 96 -17.32 -6.96 -15.61
CA GLN A 96 -16.36 -8.06 -15.76
C GLN A 96 -15.80 -8.14 -17.19
N ARG A 97 -16.57 -7.78 -18.21
CA ARG A 97 -16.09 -7.77 -19.60
C ARG A 97 -15.10 -6.64 -19.89
N ALA A 98 -15.19 -5.52 -19.17
CA ALA A 98 -14.30 -4.36 -19.35
C ALA A 98 -12.95 -4.47 -18.64
N VAL A 99 -12.82 -5.36 -17.64
CA VAL A 99 -11.59 -5.52 -16.84
C VAL A 99 -10.67 -6.63 -17.38
N TYR A 100 -11.16 -7.52 -18.25
CA TYR A 100 -10.41 -8.67 -18.77
C TYR A 100 -10.24 -8.68 -20.31
N THR A 101 -10.37 -7.52 -20.96
CA THR A 101 -9.97 -7.28 -22.37
C THR A 101 -8.86 -6.25 -22.42
#